data_AF-A0A2H0S7E0-F1
#
_entry.id   AF-A0A2H0S7E0-F1
#
_cell.length_a   1.000
_cell.length_b   1.000
_cell.length_c   1.000
_cell.angle_alpha   90.00
_cell.angle_beta   90.00
_cell.angle_gamma   90.00
#
_symmetry.space_group_name_H-M   'P 1'
#
loop_
_entity.id
_entity.type
_entity.pdbx_description
1 polymer ?
#
loop_
_entity_poly.entity_id
_entity_poly.type
_entity_poly.pdbx_seq_one_letter_code
_entity_poly.pdbx_strand_id
1 'polypeptide(L)'
;MNKIPDANLKMDKAVERKYVSISEVGESGKDRITNTDAQTIYCYRSVNGEWIPELRGRLNNDIVGLNHRIRDFVKNAATGDQMLLRGSNSFGNMDALRFISPGIATEYPDSSTASKVFATIGSRTDENDFGLVPRTNFENHGLITDNDKILRLNMASRAVQPLTPGMMTGAEIGKTPAKYVGKTVPGMSSPITESDLNNTPLAFEAHTTDTTTIMQFVDGKWVYEVLPDGLYAESPMVASDSYAGGFITGIPVYKGKDGIYAFRLNDHLVRASRDGGHVGIKHLDEEALAIGLSAQVKADQRWIPNTGNVAGNRYYVRMVGKNTVIGPPLAGDSKEVRIMGMPVGPYKDKEMLTVVWMDKPRPVAAQTAFHKLSSNYNDAVSDLTPYAKTGRYDEMIYSDSGRVQEGLAANVVFVKYGAGENGSDLLLVPSYAHKDILPSVTAMAVMDLCKNHGIEVRECDVTLEDLATADEILMTGTAMNVRGIGEVKKTGVVVDGVLQSEGETIVSKNSSVMGRVGTMLKEDLAKIMSRTHEDATLNDWMVKIG
;
A
#
# COMPACT_ATOMS: atom_id res chain seq x y z
N MET A 1 -28.70 -26.57 -32.29
CA MET A 1 -28.97 -25.76 -33.51
C MET A 1 -30.07 -24.77 -33.18
N ASN A 2 -29.76 -23.48 -33.14
CA ASN A 2 -30.68 -22.37 -33.40
C ASN A 2 -29.82 -21.20 -33.89
N LYS A 3 -29.96 -20.86 -35.18
CA LYS A 3 -29.21 -19.82 -35.88
C LYS A 3 -29.81 -18.44 -35.53
N ILE A 4 -28.96 -17.48 -35.21
CA ILE A 4 -29.31 -16.05 -35.19
C ILE A 4 -29.02 -15.47 -36.59
N PRO A 5 -29.88 -14.60 -37.16
CA PRO A 5 -29.77 -14.16 -38.55
C PRO A 5 -28.69 -13.11 -38.79
N ASP A 6 -28.06 -13.18 -39.95
CA ASP A 6 -27.12 -12.20 -40.50
C ASP A 6 -27.76 -10.80 -40.62
N ALA A 7 -27.14 -9.81 -39.99
CA ALA A 7 -27.33 -8.40 -40.31
C ALA A 7 -25.99 -7.83 -40.81
N ASN A 8 -25.96 -7.58 -42.13
CA ASN A 8 -24.87 -6.99 -42.89
C ASN A 8 -24.34 -5.69 -42.25
N LEU A 9 -23.06 -5.69 -41.87
CA LEU A 9 -22.26 -4.47 -41.73
C LEU A 9 -21.14 -4.53 -42.78
N LYS A 10 -21.32 -3.74 -43.83
CA LYS A 10 -20.33 -3.51 -44.88
C LYS A 10 -19.06 -2.94 -44.26
N MET A 11 -17.94 -3.65 -44.39
CA MET A 11 -16.61 -3.09 -44.21
C MET A 11 -16.29 -2.18 -45.40
N ASP A 12 -16.12 -0.89 -45.13
CA ASP A 12 -15.42 0.00 -46.05
C ASP A 12 -13.92 -0.05 -45.76
N LYS A 13 -13.14 -0.23 -46.82
CA LYS A 13 -11.69 -0.44 -46.79
C LYS A 13 -10.93 0.88 -46.59
N ALA A 14 -9.80 0.72 -45.90
CA ALA A 14 -8.55 1.48 -46.05
C ALA A 14 -8.54 2.96 -45.64
N VAL A 15 -7.87 3.24 -44.52
CA VAL A 15 -7.05 4.46 -44.39
C VAL A 15 -5.72 4.08 -43.74
N GLU A 16 -4.67 4.02 -44.57
CA GLU A 16 -3.28 4.16 -44.13
C GLU A 16 -3.13 5.47 -43.33
N ARG A 17 -2.66 5.38 -42.08
CA ARG A 17 -2.17 6.58 -41.38
C ARG A 17 -0.68 6.75 -41.67
N LYS A 18 -0.39 7.64 -42.63
CA LYS A 18 0.92 8.24 -42.84
C LYS A 18 1.36 9.00 -41.58
N TYR A 19 2.59 8.74 -41.14
CA TYR A 19 3.31 9.65 -40.24
C TYR A 19 3.69 10.91 -41.03
N VAL A 20 3.32 12.08 -40.51
CA VAL A 20 3.81 13.38 -41.02
C VAL A 20 4.47 14.11 -39.85
N SER A 21 5.79 14.28 -39.92
CA SER A 21 6.53 15.25 -39.12
C SER A 21 6.29 16.65 -39.69
N ILE A 22 5.95 17.63 -38.85
CA ILE A 22 5.92 19.04 -39.26
C ILE A 22 6.93 19.79 -38.39
N SER A 23 8.12 19.98 -38.97
CA SER A 23 9.00 21.09 -38.70
C SER A 23 8.52 22.31 -39.50
N GLU A 24 8.56 23.49 -38.88
CA GLU A 24 8.46 24.84 -39.47
C GLU A 24 7.13 25.26 -40.14
N VAL A 25 6.32 26.06 -39.42
CA VAL A 25 5.43 27.12 -39.95
C VAL A 25 5.26 28.12 -38.78
N GLY A 26 5.59 29.42 -38.82
CA GLY A 26 5.44 30.42 -39.87
C GLY A 26 4.37 31.42 -39.40
N GLU A 27 4.78 32.64 -39.05
CA GLU A 27 3.91 33.74 -38.62
C GLU A 27 2.90 34.12 -39.70
N SER A 28 1.67 33.61 -39.62
CA SER A 28 0.48 34.30 -40.12
C SER A 28 -0.79 33.51 -39.81
N GLY A 29 -1.67 34.13 -39.01
CA GLY A 29 -3.13 34.13 -39.15
C GLY A 29 -3.89 32.85 -39.51
N LYS A 30 -4.76 32.45 -38.59
CA LYS A 30 -5.98 31.65 -38.78
C LYS A 30 -5.75 30.24 -39.34
N ASP A 31 -5.74 29.23 -38.47
CA ASP A 31 -6.20 27.93 -38.92
C ASP A 31 -6.86 27.05 -37.85
N ARG A 32 -7.75 26.21 -38.38
CA ARG A 32 -8.79 25.39 -37.76
C ARG A 32 -8.28 24.42 -36.69
N ILE A 33 -8.91 24.44 -35.51
CA ILE A 33 -8.87 23.32 -34.56
C ILE A 33 -9.66 22.16 -35.18
N THR A 34 -8.97 21.15 -35.70
CA THR A 34 -9.59 19.93 -36.24
C THR A 34 -10.13 19.04 -35.12
N ASN A 35 -11.44 19.11 -34.92
CA ASN A 35 -12.47 18.13 -34.51
C ASN A 35 -12.16 16.75 -33.86
N THR A 36 -11.06 16.51 -33.13
CA THR A 36 -10.84 15.20 -32.44
C THR A 36 -10.84 15.21 -30.91
N ASP A 37 -10.79 16.36 -30.24
CA ASP A 37 -10.78 16.44 -28.76
C ASP A 37 -11.83 17.42 -28.22
N ALA A 38 -13.11 17.09 -28.35
CA ALA A 38 -14.18 17.91 -27.80
C ALA A 38 -14.32 17.68 -26.29
N GLN A 39 -13.65 18.50 -25.47
CA GLN A 39 -13.85 18.51 -24.03
C GLN A 39 -15.19 19.15 -23.66
N THR A 40 -16.02 18.44 -22.88
CA THR A 40 -17.29 18.97 -22.36
C THR A 40 -17.13 19.29 -20.87
N ILE A 41 -17.43 20.52 -20.48
CA ILE A 41 -17.50 20.95 -19.09
C ILE A 41 -18.95 20.87 -18.60
N TYR A 42 -19.13 20.32 -17.41
CA TYR A 42 -20.36 20.31 -16.63
C TYR A 42 -20.13 21.03 -15.31
N CYS A 43 -21.07 21.89 -14.92
CA CYS A 43 -21.06 22.52 -13.60
C CYS A 43 -22.31 22.10 -12.83
N TYR A 44 -22.13 21.67 -11.59
CA TYR A 44 -23.21 21.23 -10.70
C TYR A 44 -23.22 22.06 -9.42
N ARG A 45 -24.43 22.28 -8.88
CA ARG A 45 -24.64 22.83 -7.54
C ARG A 45 -25.30 21.78 -6.66
N SER A 46 -24.90 21.69 -5.40
CA SER A 46 -25.56 20.85 -4.40
C SER A 46 -26.73 21.60 -3.78
N VAL A 47 -27.95 21.13 -3.97
CA VAL A 47 -29.16 21.66 -3.33
C VAL A 47 -29.76 20.54 -2.47
N ASN A 48 -29.87 20.76 -1.16
CA ASN A 48 -30.36 19.75 -0.19
C ASN A 48 -29.63 18.39 -0.23
N GLY A 49 -28.35 18.38 -0.64
CA GLY A 49 -27.54 17.16 -0.74
C GLY A 49 -27.59 16.45 -2.11
N GLU A 50 -28.38 16.95 -3.05
CA GLU A 50 -28.45 16.43 -4.42
C GLU A 50 -27.71 17.35 -5.40
N TRP A 51 -26.97 16.75 -6.35
CA TRP A 51 -26.18 17.48 -7.35
C TRP A 51 -26.98 17.78 -8.61
N ILE A 52 -27.31 19.05 -8.80
CA ILE A 52 -28.10 19.52 -9.94
C ILE A 52 -27.16 20.12 -10.99
N PRO A 53 -27.17 19.63 -12.25
CA PRO A 53 -26.39 20.23 -13.32
C PRO A 53 -26.99 21.57 -13.74
N GLU A 54 -26.21 22.65 -13.62
CA GLU A 54 -26.64 24.01 -13.97
C GLU A 54 -25.99 24.53 -15.26
N LEU A 55 -24.80 24.02 -15.62
CA LEU A 55 -24.11 24.44 -16.83
C LEU A 55 -23.53 23.26 -17.59
N ARG A 56 -23.63 23.30 -18.92
CA ARG A 56 -22.93 22.41 -19.85
C ARG A 56 -22.36 23.21 -21.02
N GLY A 57 -21.10 22.98 -21.37
CA GLY A 57 -20.48 23.61 -22.53
C GLY A 57 -19.35 22.80 -23.14
N ARG A 58 -19.13 22.92 -24.45
CA ARG A 58 -17.99 22.31 -25.15
C ARG A 58 -16.90 23.35 -25.39
N LEU A 59 -15.67 23.04 -25.03
CA LEU A 59 -14.53 23.96 -25.20
C LEU A 59 -14.31 24.36 -26.67
N ASN A 60 -14.56 23.46 -27.61
CA ASN A 60 -14.18 23.67 -29.02
C ASN A 60 -15.11 24.61 -29.81
N ASN A 61 -16.23 25.04 -29.21
CA ASN A 61 -17.26 25.80 -29.93
C ASN A 61 -17.34 27.27 -29.49
N ASP A 62 -17.02 27.59 -28.24
CA ASP A 62 -17.16 28.94 -27.67
C ASP A 62 -16.44 29.05 -26.31
N ILE A 63 -15.11 29.11 -26.33
CA ILE A 63 -14.29 29.20 -25.11
C ILE A 63 -14.59 30.47 -24.31
N VAL A 64 -14.82 31.60 -25.00
CA VAL A 64 -14.99 32.92 -24.37
C VAL A 64 -16.35 33.02 -23.69
N GLY A 65 -17.42 32.57 -24.35
CA GLY A 65 -18.75 32.52 -23.75
C GLY A 65 -18.89 31.41 -22.70
N LEU A 66 -18.16 30.30 -22.82
CA LEU A 66 -18.09 29.29 -21.76
C LEU A 66 -17.42 29.85 -20.49
N ASN A 67 -16.32 30.57 -20.62
CA ASN A 67 -15.65 31.22 -19.50
C ASN A 67 -16.54 32.26 -18.80
N HIS A 68 -17.27 33.08 -19.56
CA HIS A 68 -18.23 34.02 -18.96
C HIS A 68 -19.31 33.31 -18.16
N ARG A 69 -19.92 32.26 -18.73
CA ARG A 69 -20.98 31.54 -18.03
C ARG A 69 -20.50 30.77 -16.80
N ILE A 70 -19.26 30.25 -16.82
CA ILE A 70 -18.65 29.64 -15.62
C ILE A 70 -18.41 30.70 -14.54
N ARG A 71 -17.92 31.89 -14.92
CA ARG A 71 -17.76 33.02 -13.99
C ARG A 71 -19.09 33.46 -13.39
N ASP A 72 -20.14 33.57 -14.19
CA ASP A 72 -21.47 33.94 -13.71
C ASP A 72 -22.06 32.87 -12.80
N PHE A 73 -21.87 31.59 -13.12
CA PHE A 73 -22.25 30.47 -12.27
C PHE A 73 -21.60 30.55 -10.88
N VAL A 74 -20.31 30.85 -10.80
CA VAL A 74 -19.57 31.00 -9.53
C VAL A 74 -19.96 32.27 -8.78
N LYS A 75 -20.16 33.40 -9.48
CA LYS A 75 -20.56 34.67 -8.85
C LYS A 75 -21.96 34.60 -8.24
N ASN A 76 -22.86 33.80 -8.82
CA ASN A 76 -24.23 33.61 -8.35
C ASN A 76 -24.36 32.48 -7.31
N ALA A 77 -23.25 32.00 -6.74
CA ALA A 77 -23.26 31.01 -5.66
C ALA A 77 -23.48 31.70 -4.31
N ALA A 78 -24.43 31.18 -3.51
CA ALA A 78 -24.64 31.66 -2.16
C ALA A 78 -23.58 31.10 -1.21
N THR A 79 -23.32 31.81 -0.10
CA THR A 79 -22.42 31.33 0.95
C THR A 79 -22.90 29.99 1.49
N GLY A 80 -22.06 28.96 1.41
CA GLY A 80 -22.39 27.58 1.82
C GLY A 80 -22.77 26.64 0.67
N ASP A 81 -22.96 27.14 -0.55
CA ASP A 81 -23.17 26.30 -1.73
C ASP A 81 -21.93 25.42 -1.99
N GLN A 82 -22.17 24.14 -2.29
CA GLN A 82 -21.14 23.25 -2.81
C GLN A 82 -21.28 23.15 -4.32
N MET A 83 -20.15 23.28 -5.02
CA MET A 83 -20.11 23.32 -6.47
C MET A 83 -19.12 22.29 -7.00
N LEU A 84 -19.45 21.68 -8.13
CA LEU A 84 -18.61 20.67 -8.78
C LEU A 84 -18.46 21.02 -10.26
N LEU A 85 -17.21 21.19 -10.70
CA LEU A 85 -16.87 21.31 -12.11
C LEU A 85 -16.34 19.96 -12.60
N ARG A 86 -16.88 19.43 -13.69
CA ARG A 86 -16.42 18.18 -14.33
C ARG A 86 -16.07 18.40 -15.78
N GLY A 87 -14.88 17.96 -16.19
CA GLY A 87 -14.49 17.87 -17.60
C GLY A 87 -14.59 16.43 -18.08
N SER A 88 -15.14 16.21 -19.27
CA SER A 88 -15.04 14.92 -19.98
C SER A 88 -14.31 15.10 -21.32
N ASN A 89 -13.43 14.16 -21.66
CA ASN A 89 -12.84 14.06 -22.99
C ASN A 89 -13.45 12.89 -23.79
N SER A 90 -13.07 12.77 -25.07
CA SER A 90 -13.53 11.75 -26.02
C SER A 90 -13.33 10.29 -25.56
N PHE A 91 -12.49 10.08 -24.53
CA PHE A 91 -12.11 8.77 -23.99
C PHE A 91 -12.85 8.41 -22.69
N GLY A 92 -13.79 9.25 -22.22
CA GLY A 92 -14.60 8.95 -21.03
C GLY A 92 -13.89 9.19 -19.69
N ASN A 93 -12.67 9.74 -19.69
CA ASN A 93 -12.01 10.16 -18.44
C ASN A 93 -12.70 11.41 -17.88
N MET A 94 -13.04 11.37 -16.60
CA MET A 94 -13.66 12.48 -15.88
C MET A 94 -12.69 13.06 -14.85
N ASP A 95 -12.34 14.33 -15.03
CA ASP A 95 -11.64 15.10 -14.00
C ASP A 95 -12.66 15.97 -13.25
N ALA A 96 -12.59 15.99 -11.91
CA ALA A 96 -13.54 16.65 -11.04
C ALA A 96 -12.85 17.64 -10.09
N LEU A 97 -13.26 18.92 -10.12
CA LEU A 97 -12.86 19.96 -9.19
C LEU A 97 -14.05 20.31 -8.29
N ARG A 98 -13.90 20.11 -6.97
CA ARG A 98 -14.93 20.43 -5.97
C ARG A 98 -14.58 21.73 -5.25
N PHE A 99 -15.52 22.68 -5.24
CA PHE A 99 -15.39 23.95 -4.52
C PHE A 99 -16.40 24.00 -3.37
N ILE A 100 -15.97 24.52 -2.22
CA ILE A 100 -16.83 24.88 -1.08
C ILE A 100 -16.55 26.37 -0.83
N SER A 101 -17.55 27.24 -0.99
CA SER A 101 -17.36 28.68 -0.77
C SER A 101 -16.98 28.97 0.69
N PRO A 102 -15.84 29.62 0.99
CA PRO A 102 -15.55 30.12 2.33
C PRO A 102 -16.23 31.48 2.54
N GLY A 103 -17.11 31.57 3.54
CA GLY A 103 -17.68 32.83 3.97
C GLY A 103 -16.65 33.71 4.67
N ILE A 104 -16.55 34.97 4.24
CA ILE A 104 -16.38 36.23 5.00
C ILE A 104 -16.46 37.35 3.96
N ALA A 105 -17.58 38.05 3.95
CA ALA A 105 -17.71 39.36 3.32
C ALA A 105 -17.73 40.40 4.44
N THR A 106 -16.61 41.07 4.68
CA THR A 106 -16.60 42.36 5.35
C THR A 106 -15.59 43.27 4.66
N GLU A 107 -16.15 44.38 4.16
CA GLU A 107 -15.59 45.63 3.62
C GLU A 107 -14.06 45.73 3.43
N TYR A 108 -13.66 45.90 2.17
CA TYR A 108 -12.41 46.61 1.82
C TYR A 108 -12.71 47.69 0.77
N PRO A 109 -12.34 48.96 1.02
CA PRO A 109 -12.54 50.07 0.12
C PRO A 109 -11.33 50.18 -0.82
N ASP A 110 -11.18 49.25 -1.77
CA ASP A 110 -10.57 49.56 -3.07
C ASP A 110 -10.76 48.42 -4.06
N SER A 111 -11.01 48.77 -5.32
CA SER A 111 -11.44 47.86 -6.39
C SER A 111 -10.33 46.95 -6.97
N SER A 112 -9.24 46.73 -6.24
CA SER A 112 -8.05 46.00 -6.73
C SER A 112 -7.78 44.64 -6.05
N THR A 113 -8.59 44.24 -5.07
CA THR A 113 -8.26 43.10 -4.19
C THR A 113 -9.13 41.85 -4.40
N ALA A 114 -10.37 41.98 -4.90
CA ALA A 114 -11.22 40.83 -5.25
C ALA A 114 -10.70 40.04 -6.48
N SER A 115 -9.80 40.65 -7.27
CA SER A 115 -9.29 40.10 -8.53
C SER A 115 -8.10 39.14 -8.37
N LYS A 116 -7.64 38.84 -7.15
CA LYS A 116 -6.37 38.13 -6.92
C LYS A 116 -6.48 36.68 -6.45
N VAL A 117 -7.69 36.13 -6.29
CA VAL A 117 -7.91 34.70 -5.99
C VAL A 117 -7.82 33.82 -7.26
N PHE A 118 -7.67 34.41 -8.45
CA PHE A 118 -7.64 33.70 -9.74
C PHE A 118 -6.29 33.75 -10.46
N ALA A 119 -5.18 33.47 -9.77
CA ALA A 119 -3.85 33.43 -10.39
C ALA A 119 -3.24 32.03 -10.37
N THR A 120 -3.58 31.18 -11.36
CA THR A 120 -2.66 30.13 -11.87
C THR A 120 -3.00 29.74 -13.31
N ILE A 121 -2.81 30.65 -14.28
CA ILE A 121 -2.40 30.31 -15.66
C ILE A 121 -1.60 31.52 -16.22
N GLY A 122 -0.27 31.40 -16.34
CA GLY A 122 0.60 32.25 -17.20
C GLY A 122 1.00 33.64 -16.70
N SER A 123 2.30 33.98 -16.81
CA SER A 123 2.91 35.25 -16.43
C SER A 123 2.70 36.38 -17.44
N ARG A 124 2.80 37.62 -16.91
CA ARG A 124 2.85 38.92 -17.60
C ARG A 124 3.61 38.93 -18.93
N THR A 125 2.97 39.46 -19.96
CA THR A 125 3.57 40.42 -20.89
C THR A 125 2.66 41.65 -20.94
N ASP A 126 3.25 42.81 -21.20
CA ASP A 126 2.68 44.12 -20.94
C ASP A 126 1.35 44.41 -21.66
N GLU A 127 0.52 45.21 -20.96
CA GLU A 127 -0.70 45.90 -21.39
C GLU A 127 -1.87 45.07 -21.98
N ASN A 128 -2.87 44.83 -21.11
CA ASN A 128 -4.31 44.76 -21.40
C ASN A 128 -5.00 43.58 -22.10
N ASP A 129 -4.39 42.41 -22.30
CA ASP A 129 -5.13 41.22 -22.79
C ASP A 129 -4.85 39.93 -21.99
N PHE A 130 -5.91 39.25 -21.53
CA PHE A 130 -5.86 37.95 -20.83
C PHE A 130 -6.68 36.90 -21.59
N GLY A 131 -6.03 35.87 -22.15
CA GLY A 131 -6.67 34.78 -22.91
C GLY A 131 -6.18 33.38 -22.52
N LEU A 132 -6.99 32.35 -22.80
CA LEU A 132 -6.61 30.93 -22.69
C LEU A 132 -5.68 30.56 -23.86
N VAL A 133 -4.50 30.00 -23.57
CA VAL A 133 -3.56 29.51 -24.59
C VAL A 133 -3.56 27.98 -24.61
N PRO A 134 -3.61 27.31 -25.79
CA PRO A 134 -3.43 25.86 -25.90
C PRO A 134 -1.99 25.48 -25.58
N ARG A 135 -1.78 24.45 -24.74
CA ARG A 135 -0.44 24.01 -24.32
C ARG A 135 0.36 23.36 -25.46
N THR A 136 1.40 24.04 -25.92
CA THR A 136 2.62 23.45 -26.47
C THR A 136 3.82 24.05 -25.73
N ASN A 137 4.53 23.23 -24.96
CA ASN A 137 5.81 23.48 -24.28
C ASN A 137 5.89 24.67 -23.30
N PHE A 138 5.97 24.39 -21.99
CA PHE A 138 6.77 25.22 -21.07
C PHE A 138 7.23 24.40 -19.85
N GLU A 139 8.53 24.53 -19.60
CA GLU A 139 9.34 23.99 -18.50
C GLU A 139 9.17 24.84 -17.21
N ASN A 140 9.61 24.28 -16.08
CA ASN A 140 9.57 24.82 -14.71
C ASN A 140 9.66 26.35 -14.54
N HIS A 141 8.69 26.97 -13.84
CA HIS A 141 8.92 28.16 -12.98
C HIS A 141 7.91 28.21 -11.81
N GLY A 142 8.43 28.48 -10.60
CA GLY A 142 7.68 28.58 -9.34
C GLY A 142 7.07 29.96 -9.07
N LEU A 143 6.12 30.00 -8.12
CA LEU A 143 5.40 31.21 -7.69
C LEU A 143 5.93 31.74 -6.35
N ILE A 144 6.16 33.07 -6.28
CA ILE A 144 6.44 33.85 -5.06
C ILE A 144 5.11 34.45 -4.56
N THR A 145 4.86 34.43 -3.24
CA THR A 145 3.74 35.14 -2.61
C THR A 145 4.20 35.94 -1.40
N ASP A 146 3.70 37.16 -1.27
CA ASP A 146 3.94 38.04 -0.11
C ASP A 146 3.15 37.54 1.11
N ASN A 147 3.82 37.44 2.27
CA ASN A 147 3.41 36.86 3.56
C ASN A 147 3.39 35.32 3.71
N ASP A 148 4.48 34.65 3.33
CA ASP A 148 5.00 33.40 3.94
C ASP A 148 4.06 32.19 4.15
N LYS A 149 2.96 32.08 3.38
CA LYS A 149 2.14 30.85 3.33
C LYS A 149 1.87 30.40 1.90
N ILE A 150 2.45 29.27 1.52
CA ILE A 150 2.35 28.64 0.20
C ILE A 150 1.10 27.74 0.15
N LEU A 151 0.22 27.97 -0.83
CA LEU A 151 -0.84 27.04 -1.25
C LEU A 151 -0.45 26.47 -2.64
N ARG A 152 -0.29 25.15 -2.77
CA ARG A 152 -0.04 24.48 -4.07
C ARG A 152 -1.35 23.97 -4.68
N LEU A 153 -1.62 24.37 -5.92
CA LEU A 153 -2.62 23.78 -6.82
C LEU A 153 -2.00 22.62 -7.60
N ASN A 154 -2.56 21.41 -7.50
CA ASN A 154 -2.08 20.24 -8.24
C ASN A 154 -2.96 20.03 -9.48
N MET A 155 -2.48 20.43 -10.66
CA MET A 155 -3.11 20.07 -11.94
C MET A 155 -2.44 18.80 -12.46
N ALA A 156 -3.13 17.66 -12.36
CA ALA A 156 -2.68 16.41 -12.94
C ALA A 156 -2.87 16.45 -14.47
N SER A 157 -1.79 16.72 -15.22
CA SER A 157 -1.73 16.38 -16.65
C SER A 157 -0.60 15.39 -16.87
N ARG A 158 -0.94 14.13 -17.13
CA ARG A 158 -0.01 13.13 -17.67
C ARG A 158 0.39 13.55 -19.08
N ALA A 159 1.57 14.13 -19.23
CA ALA A 159 2.33 14.11 -20.47
C ALA A 159 3.76 13.70 -20.10
N VAL A 160 4.11 12.47 -20.46
CA VAL A 160 5.51 11.99 -20.42
C VAL A 160 6.26 12.81 -21.48
N GLN A 161 7.17 13.67 -21.07
CA GLN A 161 8.23 14.16 -21.95
C GLN A 161 9.59 13.67 -21.42
N PRO A 162 10.53 13.29 -22.31
CA PRO A 162 11.86 12.85 -21.92
C PRO A 162 12.63 14.05 -21.36
N LEU A 163 13.12 13.94 -20.13
CA LEU A 163 13.94 14.98 -19.52
C LEU A 163 15.30 15.04 -20.23
N THR A 164 15.66 16.21 -20.75
CA THR A 164 16.97 16.51 -21.31
C THR A 164 18.06 16.37 -20.23
N PRO A 165 19.23 15.77 -20.54
CA PRO A 165 20.29 15.59 -19.56
C PRO A 165 21.00 16.92 -19.30
N GLY A 166 20.81 17.47 -18.11
CA GLY A 166 21.65 18.55 -17.60
C GLY A 166 20.87 19.65 -16.92
N MET A 167 20.31 19.37 -15.73
CA MET A 167 19.99 20.36 -14.69
C MET A 167 19.32 19.63 -13.54
N MET A 168 20.10 19.13 -12.56
CA MET A 168 19.70 19.00 -11.16
C MET A 168 20.92 18.59 -10.34
N THR A 169 21.70 19.58 -9.92
CA THR A 169 22.57 19.48 -8.75
C THR A 169 21.94 20.35 -7.67
N GLY A 170 21.49 19.72 -6.57
CA GLY A 170 21.11 20.40 -5.34
C GLY A 170 19.73 21.06 -5.34
N ALA A 171 18.77 20.45 -4.65
CA ALA A 171 17.64 21.17 -4.06
C ALA A 171 17.46 20.69 -2.62
N GLU A 172 17.37 21.66 -1.71
CA GLU A 172 17.56 21.53 -0.27
C GLU A 172 16.52 20.67 0.44
N ILE A 173 17.01 19.99 1.47
CA ILE A 173 16.27 19.23 2.48
C ILE A 173 15.54 20.23 3.39
N GLY A 174 14.24 20.02 3.61
CA GLY A 174 13.55 20.51 4.80
C GLY A 174 12.45 21.54 4.55
N LYS A 175 11.20 21.08 4.58
CA LYS A 175 10.06 21.74 5.23
C LYS A 175 8.86 20.78 5.19
N THR A 176 8.45 20.29 6.35
CA THR A 176 7.27 19.45 6.57
C THR A 176 6.00 20.20 6.12
N PRO A 177 5.10 19.64 5.29
CA PRO A 177 3.83 20.28 4.97
C PRO A 177 2.92 20.36 6.21
N ALA A 178 2.12 21.43 6.27
CA ALA A 178 1.19 21.70 7.36
C ALA A 178 0.19 20.55 7.60
N LYS A 179 -0.10 20.27 8.88
CA LYS A 179 -1.04 19.25 9.38
C LYS A 179 -2.36 19.25 8.58
N TYR A 180 -2.56 18.23 7.76
CA TYR A 180 -3.88 17.92 7.20
C TYR A 180 -4.63 17.09 8.25
N VAL A 181 -5.48 17.74 9.05
CA VAL A 181 -6.39 17.03 9.95
C VAL A 181 -7.58 16.56 9.10
N GLY A 182 -7.45 15.39 8.50
CA GLY A 182 -8.53 14.74 7.76
C GLY A 182 -9.71 14.47 8.70
N LYS A 183 -10.92 14.86 8.30
CA LYS A 183 -12.15 14.37 8.95
C LYS A 183 -12.18 12.84 8.80
N THR A 184 -12.46 12.17 9.91
CA THR A 184 -12.56 10.71 10.02
C THR A 184 -13.40 10.11 8.90
N VAL A 185 -12.78 9.24 8.10
CA VAL A 185 -13.49 8.34 7.20
C VAL A 185 -14.18 7.27 8.06
N PRO A 186 -15.46 6.93 7.82
CA PRO A 186 -16.14 5.86 8.57
C PRO A 186 -15.33 4.55 8.52
N GLY A 187 -14.98 4.00 9.68
CA GLY A 187 -14.21 2.75 9.80
C GLY A 187 -12.73 2.93 10.20
N MET A 188 -12.23 4.16 10.31
CA MET A 188 -10.93 4.44 10.95
C MET A 188 -11.11 4.59 12.47
N SER A 189 -10.22 3.98 13.24
CA SER A 189 -10.15 4.13 14.70
C SER A 189 -9.90 5.60 15.10
N SER A 190 -10.19 5.95 16.35
CA SER A 190 -9.95 7.29 16.89
C SER A 190 -8.54 7.78 16.54
N PRO A 191 -8.35 9.09 16.24
CA PRO A 191 -7.04 9.62 15.88
C PRO A 191 -6.04 9.36 17.01
N ILE A 192 -5.01 8.57 16.70
CA ILE A 192 -3.93 8.23 17.62
C ILE A 192 -3.00 9.44 17.80
N THR A 193 -2.60 9.72 19.03
CA THR A 193 -1.67 10.80 19.37
C THR A 193 -0.25 10.27 19.59
N GLU A 194 0.76 11.14 19.52
CA GLU A 194 2.14 10.76 19.86
C GLU A 194 2.30 10.25 21.30
N SER A 195 1.41 10.68 22.20
CA SER A 195 1.36 10.17 23.57
C SER A 195 0.89 8.72 23.61
N ASP A 196 -0.13 8.36 22.83
CA ASP A 196 -0.68 7.01 22.80
C ASP A 196 0.36 5.99 22.30
N LEU A 197 1.16 6.38 21.29
CA LEU A 197 2.26 5.54 20.75
C LEU A 197 3.18 4.98 21.85
N ASN A 198 3.40 5.78 22.89
CA ASN A 198 4.43 5.58 23.88
C ASN A 198 3.89 5.25 25.28
N ASN A 199 2.57 5.26 25.47
CA ASN A 199 1.95 5.05 26.78
C ASN A 199 0.77 4.07 26.76
N THR A 200 0.31 3.67 25.57
CA THR A 200 -0.89 2.84 25.42
C THR A 200 -0.60 1.61 24.56
N PRO A 201 -1.04 0.41 24.98
CA PRO A 201 -1.04 -0.78 24.11
C PRO A 201 -1.88 -0.52 22.86
N LEU A 202 -1.27 -0.64 21.69
CA LEU A 202 -1.97 -0.45 20.43
C LEU A 202 -2.54 -1.78 19.93
N ALA A 203 -3.64 -1.73 19.18
CA ALA A 203 -4.11 -2.86 18.41
C ALA A 203 -3.32 -2.96 17.08
N PHE A 204 -3.45 -4.09 16.38
CA PHE A 204 -2.99 -4.19 15.00
C PHE A 204 -4.07 -3.68 14.05
N GLU A 205 -4.23 -2.36 14.00
CA GLU A 205 -5.28 -1.67 13.25
C GLU A 205 -4.71 -0.57 12.36
N ALA A 206 -5.47 -0.21 11.32
CA ALA A 206 -5.08 0.86 10.43
C ALA A 206 -5.27 2.22 11.12
N HIS A 207 -4.19 2.99 11.20
CA HIS A 207 -4.19 4.38 11.62
C HIS A 207 -3.68 5.25 10.46
N THR A 208 -4.26 6.45 10.29
CA THR A 208 -3.73 7.41 9.32
C THR A 208 -2.39 7.96 9.80
N THR A 209 -1.41 7.95 8.90
CA THR A 209 -0.15 8.67 9.09
C THR A 209 -0.12 9.91 8.18
N ASP A 210 0.98 10.65 8.18
CA ASP A 210 1.02 11.90 7.43
C ASP A 210 1.36 11.70 5.97
N THR A 211 2.08 10.63 5.63
CA THR A 211 2.73 10.51 4.34
C THR A 211 2.67 9.12 3.75
N THR A 212 2.71 9.06 2.42
CA THR A 212 2.96 7.86 1.63
C THR A 212 4.10 8.16 0.66
N THR A 213 5.07 7.25 0.58
CA THR A 213 6.15 7.30 -0.41
C THR A 213 5.74 6.52 -1.64
N ILE A 214 5.80 7.15 -2.80
CA ILE A 214 5.53 6.53 -4.10
C ILE A 214 6.84 6.45 -4.87
N MET A 215 7.25 5.24 -5.21
CA MET A 215 8.39 4.98 -6.07
C MET A 215 7.92 4.69 -7.48
N GLN A 216 8.59 5.27 -8.47
CA GLN A 216 8.31 5.06 -9.89
C GLN A 216 9.57 4.73 -10.69
N PHE A 217 9.45 3.82 -11.66
CA PHE A 217 10.53 3.49 -12.59
C PHE A 217 10.45 4.40 -13.83
N VAL A 218 11.35 5.39 -13.91
CA VAL A 218 11.41 6.42 -14.95
C VAL A 218 12.79 6.40 -15.59
N ASP A 219 12.86 6.34 -16.92
CA ASP A 219 14.11 6.40 -17.70
C ASP A 219 15.22 5.46 -17.20
N GLY A 220 14.85 4.23 -16.83
CA GLY A 220 15.80 3.19 -16.43
C GLY A 220 16.20 3.22 -14.95
N LYS A 221 15.65 4.13 -14.15
CA LYS A 221 15.95 4.27 -12.72
C LYS A 221 14.68 4.36 -11.88
N TRP A 222 14.78 3.94 -10.61
CA TRP A 222 13.76 4.22 -9.62
C TRP A 222 13.93 5.65 -9.08
N VAL A 223 12.85 6.40 -9.06
CA VAL A 223 12.71 7.69 -8.38
C VAL A 223 11.60 7.59 -7.35
N TYR A 224 11.54 8.50 -6.38
CA TYR A 224 10.47 8.51 -5.39
C TYR A 224 9.99 9.93 -5.10
N GLU A 225 8.75 10.03 -4.63
CA GLU A 225 8.17 11.23 -4.05
C GLU A 225 7.47 10.88 -2.73
N VAL A 226 7.55 11.77 -1.75
CA VAL A 226 6.83 11.65 -0.48
C VAL A 226 5.64 12.60 -0.54
N LEU A 227 4.43 12.04 -0.56
CA LEU A 227 3.19 12.79 -0.62
C LEU A 227 2.46 12.70 0.71
N PRO A 228 1.59 13.67 1.07
CA PRO A 228 0.74 13.49 2.22
C PRO A 228 -0.18 12.28 2.03
N ASP A 229 -0.51 11.58 3.10
CA ASP A 229 -1.33 10.37 3.03
C ASP A 229 -2.72 10.69 2.48
N GLY A 230 -3.24 9.79 1.64
CA GLY A 230 -4.48 9.99 0.91
C GLY A 230 -4.45 11.02 -0.23
N LEU A 231 -3.33 11.73 -0.47
CA LEU A 231 -3.16 12.65 -1.60
C LEU A 231 -2.49 11.98 -2.81
N TYR A 232 -3.01 10.83 -3.24
CA TYR A 232 -2.62 10.21 -4.51
C TYR A 232 -3.85 9.72 -5.28
N ALA A 233 -3.87 9.99 -6.58
CA ALA A 233 -4.91 9.52 -7.49
C ALA A 233 -4.43 8.24 -8.18
N GLU A 234 -5.23 7.18 -8.07
CA GLU A 234 -5.00 5.93 -8.77
C GLU A 234 -6.02 5.77 -9.90
N SER A 235 -5.56 5.28 -11.05
CA SER A 235 -6.50 4.89 -12.11
C SER A 235 -7.31 3.71 -11.62
N PRO A 236 -8.66 3.72 -11.73
CA PRO A 236 -9.46 2.53 -11.40
C PRO A 236 -9.19 1.36 -12.34
N MET A 237 -8.39 1.55 -13.40
CA MET A 237 -8.05 0.53 -14.38
C MET A 237 -6.68 -0.11 -14.13
N VAL A 238 -6.10 0.04 -12.93
CA VAL A 238 -4.85 -0.65 -12.58
C VAL A 238 -5.08 -2.16 -12.47
N ALA A 239 -4.19 -2.94 -13.09
CA ALA A 239 -4.23 -4.40 -13.09
C ALA A 239 -4.15 -5.00 -11.68
N SER A 240 -3.50 -4.33 -10.72
CA SER A 240 -3.48 -4.82 -9.33
C SER A 240 -4.88 -4.95 -8.74
N ASP A 241 -5.81 -4.06 -9.11
CA ASP A 241 -7.15 -4.01 -8.53
C ASP A 241 -8.11 -4.96 -9.28
N SER A 242 -7.80 -5.28 -10.54
CA SER A 242 -8.61 -6.16 -11.39
C SER A 242 -8.15 -7.62 -11.39
N TYR A 243 -6.84 -7.86 -11.21
CA TYR A 243 -6.22 -9.19 -11.31
C TYR A 243 -5.48 -9.62 -10.04
N ALA A 244 -5.57 -8.85 -8.95
CA ALA A 244 -4.84 -9.08 -7.70
C ALA A 244 -3.30 -9.16 -7.88
N GLY A 245 -2.77 -8.57 -8.96
CA GLY A 245 -1.37 -8.64 -9.37
C GLY A 245 -0.47 -7.66 -8.60
N GLY A 246 -0.20 -7.97 -7.33
CA GLY A 246 0.70 -7.19 -6.48
C GLY A 246 1.35 -7.99 -5.36
N PHE A 247 2.53 -7.55 -4.94
CA PHE A 247 3.20 -8.07 -3.73
C PHE A 247 2.96 -7.14 -2.55
N ILE A 248 3.02 -7.70 -1.35
CA ILE A 248 2.97 -6.92 -0.11
C ILE A 248 4.13 -7.29 0.81
N THR A 249 4.61 -6.31 1.57
CA THR A 249 5.58 -6.54 2.65
C THR A 249 5.02 -6.14 4.00
N GLY A 250 5.74 -6.57 5.04
CA GLY A 250 5.54 -6.12 6.40
C GLY A 250 6.89 -6.03 7.05
N ILE A 251 7.31 -4.82 7.43
CA ILE A 251 8.63 -4.59 8.00
C ILE A 251 8.43 -3.83 9.32
N PRO A 252 8.85 -4.40 10.46
CA PRO A 252 8.70 -3.74 11.74
C PRO A 252 9.88 -2.80 11.96
N VAL A 253 9.56 -1.56 12.31
CA VAL A 253 10.50 -0.47 12.52
C VAL A 253 10.37 0.05 13.96
N TYR A 254 11.52 0.28 14.58
CA TYR A 254 11.66 0.60 15.99
C TYR A 254 12.54 1.83 16.17
N LYS A 255 12.19 2.69 17.11
CA LYS A 255 13.03 3.84 17.47
C LYS A 255 13.92 3.48 18.64
N GLY A 256 15.22 3.36 18.39
CA GLY A 256 16.26 3.13 19.40
C GLY A 256 16.79 4.45 19.98
N LYS A 257 17.77 4.35 20.88
CA LYS A 257 18.41 5.52 21.52
C LYS A 257 19.21 6.41 20.55
N ASP A 258 19.77 5.79 19.51
CA ASP A 258 20.78 6.35 18.61
C ASP A 258 20.35 6.33 17.13
N GLY A 259 19.10 5.96 16.84
CA GLY A 259 18.58 5.88 15.49
C GLY A 259 17.27 5.11 15.38
N ILE A 260 16.85 4.90 14.14
CA ILE A 260 15.68 4.10 13.78
C ILE A 260 16.18 2.82 13.13
N TYR A 261 15.56 1.69 13.48
CA TYR A 261 16.04 0.37 13.10
C TYR A 261 14.91 -0.48 12.54
N ALA A 262 15.23 -1.35 11.59
CA ALA A 262 14.35 -2.42 11.14
C ALA A 262 14.97 -3.79 11.44
N PHE A 263 14.13 -4.70 11.91
CA PHE A 263 14.53 -6.09 12.14
C PHE A 263 14.76 -6.80 10.81
N ARG A 264 15.96 -7.38 10.63
CA ARG A 264 16.39 -8.17 9.47
C ARG A 264 16.03 -7.51 8.14
N LEU A 265 16.27 -6.19 8.03
CA LEU A 265 15.84 -5.38 6.89
C LEU A 265 16.24 -5.99 5.55
N ASN A 266 17.49 -6.43 5.42
CA ASN A 266 17.99 -7.01 4.16
C ASN A 266 17.15 -8.19 3.68
N ASP A 267 16.76 -9.11 4.57
CA ASP A 267 15.95 -10.28 4.20
C ASP A 267 14.54 -9.88 3.73
N HIS A 268 13.99 -8.81 4.29
CA HIS A 268 12.73 -8.24 3.82
C HIS A 268 12.86 -7.65 2.42
N LEU A 269 13.96 -6.94 2.12
CA LEU A 269 14.22 -6.31 0.83
C LEU A 269 14.51 -7.35 -0.26
N VAL A 270 15.34 -8.36 0.02
CA VAL A 270 15.62 -9.50 -0.88
C VAL A 270 14.30 -10.16 -1.29
N ARG A 271 13.44 -10.46 -0.32
CA ARG A 271 12.14 -11.06 -0.59
C ARG A 271 11.23 -10.14 -1.40
N ALA A 272 11.17 -8.86 -1.07
CA ALA A 272 10.37 -7.87 -1.78
C ALA A 272 10.82 -7.69 -3.25
N SER A 273 12.14 -7.69 -3.49
CA SER A 273 12.72 -7.67 -4.84
C SER A 273 12.29 -8.90 -5.65
N ARG A 274 12.47 -10.10 -5.08
CA ARG A 274 12.05 -11.37 -5.68
C ARG A 274 10.55 -11.42 -5.98
N ASP A 275 9.72 -10.98 -5.04
CA ASP A 275 8.27 -10.96 -5.18
C ASP A 275 7.82 -9.90 -6.20
N GLY A 276 8.51 -8.76 -6.26
CA GLY A 276 8.33 -7.74 -7.28
C GLY A 276 8.63 -8.25 -8.68
N GLY A 277 9.73 -8.99 -8.85
CA GLY A 277 10.06 -9.65 -10.10
C GLY A 277 8.97 -10.64 -10.55
N HIS A 278 8.39 -11.39 -9.62
CA HIS A 278 7.30 -12.33 -9.91
C HIS A 278 6.05 -11.63 -10.46
N VAL A 279 5.65 -10.49 -9.89
CA VAL A 279 4.48 -9.71 -10.36
C VAL A 279 4.79 -8.75 -11.51
N GLY A 280 5.98 -8.90 -12.13
CA GLY A 280 6.38 -8.16 -13.30
C GLY A 280 6.79 -6.71 -13.04
N ILE A 281 7.25 -6.40 -11.84
CA ILE A 281 7.87 -5.10 -11.54
C ILE A 281 9.31 -5.11 -12.07
N LYS A 282 9.61 -4.09 -12.88
CA LYS A 282 10.87 -4.00 -13.60
C LYS A 282 12.04 -3.60 -12.69
N HIS A 283 13.12 -4.40 -12.67
CA HIS A 283 14.42 -4.07 -12.05
C HIS A 283 14.29 -3.46 -10.64
N LEU A 284 13.44 -4.04 -9.80
CA LEU A 284 13.30 -3.60 -8.42
C LEU A 284 14.39 -4.25 -7.58
N ASP A 285 15.52 -3.58 -7.43
CA ASP A 285 16.59 -4.03 -6.56
C ASP A 285 16.36 -3.62 -5.09
N GLU A 286 17.16 -4.22 -4.22
CA GLU A 286 17.10 -4.01 -2.77
C GLU A 286 17.48 -2.59 -2.38
N GLU A 287 18.39 -1.95 -3.13
CA GLU A 287 18.86 -0.58 -2.87
C GLU A 287 17.75 0.44 -3.11
N ALA A 288 17.04 0.35 -4.23
CA ALA A 288 15.89 1.21 -4.53
C ALA A 288 14.82 1.08 -3.43
N LEU A 289 14.52 -0.15 -3.01
CA LEU A 289 13.55 -0.41 -1.94
C LEU A 289 14.02 0.15 -0.59
N ALA A 290 15.31 0.04 -0.27
CA ALA A 290 15.90 0.63 0.92
C ALA A 290 15.77 2.17 0.91
N ILE A 291 16.08 2.81 -0.22
CA ILE A 291 15.95 4.27 -0.38
C ILE A 291 14.51 4.71 -0.16
N GLY A 292 13.54 4.03 -0.79
CA GLY A 292 12.12 4.33 -0.60
C GLY A 292 11.64 4.13 0.84
N LEU A 293 12.08 3.04 1.50
CA LEU A 293 11.76 2.79 2.91
C LEU A 293 12.35 3.87 3.81
N SER A 294 13.61 4.25 3.60
CA SER A 294 14.27 5.32 4.34
C SER A 294 13.55 6.66 4.17
N ALA A 295 13.08 6.97 2.96
CA ALA A 295 12.28 8.17 2.70
C ALA A 295 10.97 8.17 3.51
N GLN A 296 10.23 7.06 3.50
CA GLN A 296 8.99 6.93 4.29
C GLN A 296 9.26 7.08 5.78
N VAL A 297 10.22 6.32 6.30
CA VAL A 297 10.57 6.31 7.73
C VAL A 297 11.04 7.70 8.19
N LYS A 298 11.78 8.42 7.34
CA LYS A 298 12.22 9.80 7.62
C LYS A 298 11.06 10.80 7.63
N ALA A 299 10.07 10.62 6.77
CA ALA A 299 8.89 11.48 6.73
C ALA A 299 7.97 11.28 7.95
N ASP A 300 7.82 10.01 8.38
CA ASP A 300 6.90 9.61 9.44
C ASP A 300 7.56 9.39 10.81
N GLN A 301 8.77 9.92 11.06
CA GLN A 301 9.53 9.63 12.30
C GLN A 301 8.76 9.84 13.62
N ARG A 302 7.80 10.78 13.64
CA ARG A 302 6.98 11.06 14.81
C ARG A 302 5.98 9.94 15.15
N TRP A 303 5.64 9.11 14.16
CA TRP A 303 4.73 7.96 14.31
C TRP A 303 5.44 6.69 14.76
N ILE A 304 6.75 6.74 15.01
CA ILE A 304 7.53 5.57 15.41
C ILE A 304 7.62 5.49 16.93
N PRO A 305 7.02 4.47 17.58
CA PRO A 305 7.08 4.31 19.03
C PRO A 305 8.52 4.16 19.53
N ASN A 306 8.82 4.74 20.69
CA ASN A 306 10.09 4.52 21.37
C ASN A 306 10.16 3.08 21.88
N THR A 307 11.27 2.41 21.59
CA THR A 307 11.45 1.01 21.99
C THR A 307 11.49 0.90 23.52
N GLY A 308 10.75 -0.07 24.06
CA GLY A 308 10.72 -0.35 25.50
C GLY A 308 9.67 0.43 26.30
N ASN A 309 8.98 1.40 25.71
CA ASN A 309 7.92 2.13 26.39
C ASN A 309 6.65 1.28 26.56
N VAL A 310 6.19 0.67 25.47
CA VAL A 310 5.05 -0.25 25.46
C VAL A 310 5.45 -1.50 24.68
N ALA A 311 5.32 -2.66 25.32
CA ALA A 311 5.74 -3.92 24.74
C ALA A 311 4.97 -4.20 23.43
N GLY A 312 5.70 -4.54 22.36
CA GLY A 312 5.11 -4.92 21.08
C GLY A 312 4.69 -3.76 20.17
N ASN A 313 4.57 -2.52 20.68
CA ASN A 313 4.32 -1.35 19.84
C ASN A 313 5.49 -1.12 18.87
N ARG A 314 5.17 -0.83 17.61
CA ARG A 314 6.15 -0.60 16.53
C ARG A 314 5.54 0.21 15.40
N TYR A 315 6.39 0.78 14.54
CA TYR A 315 5.95 1.31 13.25
C TYR A 315 6.02 0.18 12.23
N TYR A 316 4.89 -0.18 11.63
CA TYR A 316 4.82 -1.25 10.65
C TYR A 316 4.79 -0.65 9.25
N VAL A 317 5.86 -0.88 8.49
CA VAL A 317 5.97 -0.45 7.10
C VAL A 317 5.35 -1.51 6.18
N ARG A 318 4.47 -1.05 5.31
CA ARG A 318 3.80 -1.79 4.24
C ARG A 318 4.31 -1.29 2.90
N MET A 319 5.06 -2.11 2.18
CA MET A 319 5.31 -1.90 0.75
C MET A 319 4.25 -2.63 -0.06
N VAL A 320 3.80 -2.02 -1.14
CA VAL A 320 2.86 -2.60 -2.11
C VAL A 320 3.40 -2.36 -3.50
N GLY A 321 3.80 -3.43 -4.17
CA GLY A 321 4.08 -3.39 -5.60
C GLY A 321 2.78 -3.45 -6.39
N LYS A 322 2.55 -2.49 -7.29
CA LYS A 322 1.30 -2.39 -8.04
C LYS A 322 1.52 -2.47 -9.53
N ASN A 323 0.67 -3.18 -10.26
CA ASN A 323 0.70 -3.11 -11.71
C ASN A 323 -0.26 -2.06 -12.26
N THR A 324 0.28 -1.10 -13.02
CA THR A 324 -0.44 0.07 -13.52
C THR A 324 -1.02 -0.10 -14.94
N VAL A 325 -0.84 -1.26 -15.58
CA VAL A 325 -1.43 -1.55 -16.89
C VAL A 325 -2.87 -2.05 -16.76
N ILE A 326 -3.66 -1.98 -17.84
CA ILE A 326 -5.07 -2.42 -17.83
C ILE A 326 -5.19 -3.93 -18.06
N GLY A 327 -4.33 -4.49 -18.91
CA GLY A 327 -4.36 -5.92 -19.24
C GLY A 327 -3.67 -6.78 -18.18
N PRO A 328 -3.75 -8.11 -18.31
CA PRO A 328 -2.98 -9.03 -17.49
C PRO A 328 -1.49 -8.65 -17.59
N PRO A 329 -0.84 -8.40 -16.45
CA PRO A 329 0.50 -7.85 -16.48
C PRO A 329 1.53 -8.89 -16.94
N LEU A 330 2.40 -8.50 -17.86
CA LEU A 330 3.59 -9.26 -18.21
C LEU A 330 4.80 -8.73 -17.42
N ALA A 331 5.86 -9.54 -17.39
CA ALA A 331 7.09 -9.16 -16.73
C ALA A 331 7.65 -7.83 -17.30
N GLY A 332 7.82 -6.83 -16.44
CA GLY A 332 8.38 -5.52 -16.79
C GLY A 332 7.35 -4.42 -17.07
N ASP A 333 6.05 -4.73 -17.00
CA ASP A 333 4.97 -3.78 -17.27
C ASP A 333 4.69 -2.84 -16.09
N SER A 334 5.00 -3.26 -14.86
CA SER A 334 4.83 -2.42 -13.68
C SER A 334 6.05 -1.54 -13.41
N LYS A 335 5.75 -0.30 -13.01
CA LYS A 335 6.71 0.74 -12.70
C LYS A 335 6.44 1.42 -11.36
N GLU A 336 5.63 0.87 -10.47
CA GLU A 336 5.25 1.56 -9.23
C GLU A 336 5.31 0.65 -7.98
N VAL A 337 5.92 1.18 -6.91
CA VAL A 337 5.89 0.63 -5.56
C VAL A 337 5.45 1.72 -4.60
N ARG A 338 4.47 1.42 -3.75
CA ARG A 338 4.03 2.34 -2.68
C ARG A 338 4.53 1.85 -1.33
N ILE A 339 4.95 2.78 -0.49
CA ILE A 339 5.43 2.50 0.84
C ILE A 339 4.64 3.38 1.80
N MET A 340 3.93 2.73 2.70
CA MET A 340 3.13 3.35 3.76
C MET A 340 3.63 2.79 5.08
N GLY A 341 3.33 3.46 6.19
CA GLY A 341 3.48 2.83 7.48
C GLY A 341 2.48 3.34 8.48
N MET A 342 2.35 2.61 9.57
CA MET A 342 1.39 2.88 10.63
C MET A 342 1.91 2.37 11.98
N PRO A 343 1.67 3.08 13.08
CA PRO A 343 1.93 2.55 14.41
C PRO A 343 0.96 1.41 14.73
N VAL A 344 1.45 0.28 15.21
CA VAL A 344 0.63 -0.89 15.56
C VAL A 344 1.19 -1.60 16.78
N GLY A 345 0.33 -2.33 17.49
CA GLY A 345 0.75 -3.32 18.47
C GLY A 345 0.86 -4.73 17.88
N PRO A 346 0.92 -5.77 18.72
CA PRO A 346 0.98 -7.17 18.26
C PRO A 346 -0.31 -7.61 17.55
N TYR A 347 -0.15 -8.37 16.46
CA TYR A 347 -1.25 -9.09 15.83
C TYR A 347 -1.54 -10.35 16.64
N LYS A 348 -2.80 -10.54 17.08
CA LYS A 348 -3.23 -11.62 17.97
C LYS A 348 -2.46 -11.60 19.30
N ASP A 349 -2.88 -10.74 20.22
CA ASP A 349 -2.25 -10.56 21.54
C ASP A 349 -2.54 -11.70 22.54
N LYS A 350 -2.89 -12.88 22.03
CA LYS A 350 -3.06 -14.11 22.79
C LYS A 350 -1.78 -14.92 22.69
N GLU A 351 -1.23 -15.36 23.82
CA GLU A 351 0.03 -16.10 23.86
C GLU A 351 -0.09 -17.51 23.26
N MET A 352 -1.19 -18.21 23.57
CA MET A 352 -1.50 -19.56 23.10
C MET A 352 -2.72 -19.51 22.19
N LEU A 353 -2.54 -19.77 20.89
CA LEU A 353 -3.57 -19.72 19.88
C LEU A 353 -4.41 -21.01 19.86
N THR A 354 -5.67 -20.87 19.45
CA THR A 354 -6.53 -21.98 19.05
C THR A 354 -6.64 -21.97 17.54
N VAL A 355 -6.20 -23.05 16.88
CA VAL A 355 -6.14 -23.11 15.42
C VAL A 355 -6.97 -24.26 14.86
N VAL A 356 -7.47 -24.08 13.65
CA VAL A 356 -8.13 -25.16 12.89
C VAL A 356 -7.15 -25.81 11.91
N TRP A 357 -7.13 -27.13 11.88
CA TRP A 357 -6.40 -27.95 10.94
C TRP A 357 -7.25 -28.13 9.68
N MET A 358 -6.80 -27.53 8.58
CA MET A 358 -7.37 -27.65 7.25
C MET A 358 -6.69 -28.81 6.54
N ASP A 359 -7.39 -29.95 6.44
CA ASP A 359 -6.94 -31.14 5.70
C ASP A 359 -7.19 -30.98 4.19
N LYS A 360 -6.58 -29.93 3.64
CA LYS A 360 -6.57 -29.56 2.23
C LYS A 360 -5.39 -28.64 1.95
N PRO A 361 -4.84 -28.64 0.72
CA PRO A 361 -3.78 -27.71 0.36
C PRO A 361 -4.25 -26.26 0.55
N ARG A 362 -3.31 -25.39 0.93
CA ARG A 362 -3.51 -23.94 0.89
C ARG A 362 -4.03 -23.57 -0.51
N PRO A 363 -5.09 -22.75 -0.62
CA PRO A 363 -5.73 -22.41 -1.91
C PRO A 363 -4.87 -21.42 -2.71
N VAL A 364 -3.66 -21.83 -3.07
CA VAL A 364 -2.66 -21.06 -3.81
C VAL A 364 -1.93 -22.00 -4.77
N ALA A 365 -1.51 -21.46 -5.91
CA ALA A 365 -0.63 -22.21 -6.80
C ALA A 365 0.77 -22.28 -6.21
N ALA A 366 1.49 -23.40 -6.37
CA ALA A 366 2.86 -23.53 -5.88
C ALA A 366 3.78 -22.43 -6.45
N GLN A 367 3.52 -21.94 -7.66
CA GLN A 367 4.29 -20.85 -8.26
C GLN A 367 4.14 -19.52 -7.52
N THR A 368 3.01 -19.28 -6.83
CA THR A 368 2.74 -18.03 -6.12
C THR A 368 2.95 -18.16 -4.62
N ALA A 369 2.79 -19.35 -4.04
CA ALA A 369 2.90 -19.62 -2.60
C ALA A 369 4.26 -19.23 -2.02
N PHE A 370 5.34 -19.42 -2.79
CA PHE A 370 6.69 -19.02 -2.40
C PHE A 370 6.89 -17.49 -2.34
N HIS A 371 5.92 -16.70 -2.83
CA HIS A 371 5.95 -15.24 -2.89
C HIS A 371 4.85 -14.61 -2.02
N LYS A 372 5.11 -13.42 -1.47
CA LYS A 372 4.16 -12.72 -0.60
C LYS A 372 3.18 -11.86 -1.42
N LEU A 373 2.33 -12.53 -2.19
CA LEU A 373 1.37 -11.88 -3.08
C LEU A 373 0.03 -11.62 -2.38
N SER A 374 -0.63 -10.52 -2.75
CA SER A 374 -1.96 -10.17 -2.23
C SER A 374 -3.00 -11.27 -2.52
N SER A 375 -2.93 -11.88 -3.70
CA SER A 375 -3.83 -12.95 -4.14
C SER A 375 -3.84 -14.17 -3.21
N ASN A 376 -2.71 -14.47 -2.57
CA ASN A 376 -2.53 -15.67 -1.73
C ASN A 376 -3.32 -15.64 -0.41
N TYR A 377 -4.01 -14.53 -0.12
CA TYR A 377 -4.76 -14.32 1.11
C TYR A 377 -6.28 -14.50 0.94
N ASN A 378 -6.83 -14.28 -0.26
CA ASN A 378 -8.28 -14.13 -0.45
C ASN A 378 -9.07 -15.39 -0.05
N ASP A 379 -8.71 -16.53 -0.62
CA ASP A 379 -9.40 -17.79 -0.35
C ASP A 379 -9.09 -18.29 1.06
N ALA A 380 -7.89 -18.02 1.57
CA ALA A 380 -7.55 -18.33 2.96
C ALA A 380 -8.41 -17.54 3.95
N VAL A 381 -8.68 -16.26 3.69
CA VAL A 381 -9.60 -15.47 4.54
C VAL A 381 -11.01 -16.08 4.51
N SER A 382 -11.47 -16.53 3.34
CA SER A 382 -12.76 -17.20 3.22
C SER A 382 -12.82 -18.49 4.05
N ASP A 383 -11.76 -19.29 4.03
CA ASP A 383 -11.65 -20.53 4.81
C ASP A 383 -11.67 -20.27 6.32
N LEU A 384 -11.00 -19.22 6.80
CA LEU A 384 -10.93 -18.92 8.23
C LEU A 384 -12.23 -18.32 8.77
N THR A 385 -12.94 -17.53 7.94
CA THR A 385 -14.02 -16.65 8.36
C THR A 385 -15.11 -17.36 9.21
N PRO A 386 -15.64 -18.54 8.83
CA PRO A 386 -16.63 -19.25 9.63
C PRO A 386 -16.15 -19.58 11.05
N TYR A 387 -14.86 -19.92 11.19
CA TYR A 387 -14.23 -20.24 12.46
C TYR A 387 -13.93 -18.98 13.27
N ALA A 388 -13.32 -17.97 12.65
CA ALA A 388 -12.97 -16.71 13.32
C ALA A 388 -14.21 -15.97 13.86
N LYS A 389 -15.34 -16.02 13.15
CA LYS A 389 -16.61 -15.39 13.59
C LYS A 389 -17.16 -15.95 14.90
N THR A 390 -16.76 -17.16 15.31
CA THR A 390 -17.14 -17.72 16.62
C THR A 390 -16.42 -17.04 17.78
N GLY A 391 -15.34 -16.30 17.52
CA GLY A 391 -14.46 -15.74 18.54
C GLY A 391 -13.53 -16.76 19.22
N ARG A 392 -13.65 -18.06 18.90
CA ARG A 392 -12.85 -19.13 19.50
C ARG A 392 -11.54 -19.38 18.77
N TYR A 393 -11.57 -19.34 17.44
CA TYR A 393 -10.44 -19.70 16.59
C TYR A 393 -9.64 -18.48 16.19
N ASP A 394 -8.33 -18.57 16.37
CA ASP A 394 -7.38 -17.49 16.12
C ASP A 394 -6.78 -17.56 14.72
N GLU A 395 -6.48 -18.78 14.25
CA GLU A 395 -5.82 -19.04 12.98
C GLU A 395 -6.13 -20.44 12.42
N MET A 396 -5.45 -20.84 11.33
CA MET A 396 -5.50 -22.20 10.80
C MET A 396 -4.13 -22.72 10.39
N ILE A 397 -4.04 -24.01 10.10
CA ILE A 397 -2.89 -24.65 9.49
C ILE A 397 -3.38 -25.48 8.30
N TYR A 398 -2.84 -25.23 7.12
CA TYR A 398 -3.07 -26.05 5.93
C TYR A 398 -2.15 -27.27 5.90
N SER A 399 -2.63 -28.31 5.23
CA SER A 399 -1.84 -29.50 4.95
C SER A 399 -2.19 -30.08 3.59
N ASP A 400 -1.18 -30.57 2.88
CA ASP A 400 -1.37 -31.22 1.60
C ASP A 400 -0.81 -32.64 1.68
N SER A 401 -1.66 -33.62 1.38
CA SER A 401 -1.26 -35.02 1.32
C SER A 401 -0.56 -35.50 2.60
N GLY A 402 -1.04 -35.05 3.75
CA GLY A 402 -0.50 -35.38 5.07
C GLY A 402 0.71 -34.56 5.53
N ARG A 403 1.24 -33.67 4.68
CA ARG A 403 2.34 -32.74 5.02
C ARG A 403 1.79 -31.37 5.42
N VAL A 404 2.28 -30.86 6.55
CA VAL A 404 2.02 -29.50 7.02
C VAL A 404 2.58 -28.47 6.04
N GLN A 405 1.77 -27.46 5.71
CA GLN A 405 2.22 -26.27 4.97
C GLN A 405 2.42 -25.10 5.94
N GLU A 406 1.48 -24.16 5.98
CA GLU A 406 1.52 -22.95 6.80
C GLU A 406 0.10 -22.48 7.13
N GLY A 407 -0.01 -21.43 7.94
CA GLY A 407 -1.28 -20.75 8.19
C GLY A 407 -1.56 -19.64 7.18
N LEU A 408 -2.68 -18.96 7.36
CA LEU A 408 -3.08 -17.79 6.58
C LEU A 408 -2.04 -16.68 6.68
N ALA A 409 -1.60 -16.35 7.90
CA ALA A 409 -0.78 -15.18 8.20
C ALA A 409 0.66 -15.50 8.67
N ALA A 410 0.97 -16.76 8.99
CA ALA A 410 2.20 -17.16 9.66
C ALA A 410 2.63 -18.58 9.30
N ASN A 411 3.93 -18.87 9.45
CA ASN A 411 4.45 -20.23 9.37
C ASN A 411 4.25 -20.93 10.71
N VAL A 412 4.31 -22.27 10.68
CA VAL A 412 4.25 -23.12 11.87
C VAL A 412 5.55 -23.91 12.00
N VAL A 413 6.04 -24.05 13.23
CA VAL A 413 7.22 -24.85 13.57
C VAL A 413 6.93 -25.69 14.82
N PHE A 414 7.67 -26.77 15.01
CA PHE A 414 7.39 -27.77 16.03
C PHE A 414 8.64 -28.05 16.84
N VAL A 415 8.49 -28.15 18.16
CA VAL A 415 9.60 -28.45 19.06
C VAL A 415 9.39 -29.84 19.65
N LYS A 416 10.42 -30.67 19.62
CA LYS A 416 10.49 -31.96 20.29
C LYS A 416 11.68 -31.96 21.24
N TYR A 417 11.44 -32.09 22.54
CA TYR A 417 12.50 -32.05 23.55
C TYR A 417 13.30 -33.35 23.54
N GLY A 418 14.63 -33.23 23.61
CA GLY A 418 15.54 -34.38 23.65
C GLY A 418 15.50 -35.31 22.43
N ALA A 419 14.87 -34.92 21.32
CA ALA A 419 14.66 -35.75 20.14
C ALA A 419 15.72 -35.56 19.03
N GLY A 420 16.69 -34.65 19.23
CA GLY A 420 17.82 -34.46 18.33
C GLY A 420 18.85 -35.59 18.44
N GLU A 421 19.78 -35.65 17.47
CA GLU A 421 20.73 -36.76 17.27
C GLU A 421 21.65 -37.03 18.49
N ASN A 422 21.79 -36.07 19.41
CA ASN A 422 22.58 -36.19 20.64
C ASN A 422 21.75 -35.99 21.92
N GLY A 423 20.44 -36.17 21.86
CA GLY A 423 19.53 -35.85 22.96
C GLY A 423 19.33 -34.34 23.17
N SER A 424 19.72 -33.52 22.19
CA SER A 424 19.36 -32.10 22.15
C SER A 424 17.87 -31.94 21.84
N ASP A 425 17.32 -30.75 22.09
CA ASP A 425 16.01 -30.41 21.55
C ASP A 425 16.08 -30.35 20.01
N LEU A 426 14.94 -30.57 19.37
CA LEU A 426 14.77 -30.58 17.92
C LEU A 426 13.65 -29.61 17.52
N LEU A 427 13.97 -28.67 16.64
CA LEU A 427 13.03 -27.83 15.91
C LEU A 427 12.77 -28.43 14.53
N LEU A 428 11.54 -28.84 14.27
CA LEU A 428 11.07 -29.23 12.94
C LEU A 428 10.43 -28.03 12.24
N VAL A 429 10.84 -27.80 10.99
CA VAL A 429 10.32 -26.74 10.13
C VAL A 429 9.78 -27.38 8.85
N PRO A 430 8.52 -27.11 8.46
CA PRO A 430 7.99 -27.56 7.18
C PRO A 430 8.89 -27.16 6.00
N SER A 431 9.16 -28.13 5.11
CA SER A 431 10.09 -28.00 4.00
C SER A 431 9.71 -26.93 2.98
N TYR A 432 10.67 -26.05 2.64
CA TYR A 432 10.54 -25.07 1.57
C TYR A 432 10.84 -25.67 0.18
N ALA A 433 11.31 -26.92 0.10
CA ALA A 433 11.71 -27.58 -1.15
C ALA A 433 10.54 -27.70 -2.15
N HIS A 434 9.32 -27.85 -1.65
CA HIS A 434 8.10 -27.95 -2.46
C HIS A 434 7.63 -26.59 -3.02
N LYS A 435 8.20 -25.48 -2.54
CA LYS A 435 7.86 -24.10 -2.92
C LYS A 435 6.40 -23.69 -2.70
N ASP A 436 5.68 -24.43 -1.86
CA ASP A 436 4.27 -24.21 -1.55
C ASP A 436 4.03 -23.54 -0.19
N ILE A 437 5.10 -23.04 0.42
CA ILE A 437 5.13 -22.33 1.70
C ILE A 437 5.92 -21.03 1.52
N LEU A 438 5.49 -19.95 2.14
CA LEU A 438 6.21 -18.67 2.10
C LEU A 438 7.48 -18.73 2.97
N PRO A 439 8.68 -18.44 2.43
CA PRO A 439 9.88 -18.27 3.25
C PRO A 439 9.76 -17.01 4.12
N SER A 440 9.63 -17.20 5.43
CA SER A 440 9.44 -16.11 6.39
C SER A 440 10.75 -15.66 7.01
N VAL A 441 10.95 -14.34 7.04
CA VAL A 441 12.06 -13.70 7.77
C VAL A 441 12.05 -14.08 9.25
N THR A 442 10.86 -14.18 9.86
CA THR A 442 10.75 -14.55 11.28
C THR A 442 10.99 -16.04 11.48
N ALA A 443 10.60 -16.91 10.54
CA ALA A 443 10.93 -18.34 10.62
C ALA A 443 12.45 -18.58 10.48
N MET A 444 13.11 -17.86 9.57
CA MET A 444 14.57 -17.87 9.46
C MET A 444 15.24 -17.43 10.76
N ALA A 445 14.78 -16.34 11.38
CA ALA A 445 15.27 -15.90 12.68
C ALA A 445 15.07 -16.94 13.79
N VAL A 446 13.93 -17.63 13.82
CA VAL A 446 13.68 -18.72 14.78
C VAL A 446 14.66 -19.88 14.58
N MET A 447 14.91 -20.30 13.34
CA MET A 447 15.88 -21.34 13.04
C MET A 447 17.29 -20.94 13.48
N ASP A 448 17.71 -19.70 13.21
CA ASP A 448 19.02 -19.20 13.58
C ASP A 448 19.19 -19.12 15.11
N LEU A 449 18.18 -18.64 15.84
CA LEU A 449 18.18 -18.60 17.31
C LEU A 449 18.22 -20.01 17.92
N CYS A 450 17.42 -20.95 17.41
CA CYS A 450 17.46 -22.33 17.88
C CYS A 450 18.86 -22.94 17.73
N LYS A 451 19.52 -22.75 16.59
CA LYS A 451 20.91 -23.20 16.38
C LYS A 451 21.87 -22.58 17.40
N ASN A 452 21.74 -21.30 17.70
CA ASN A 452 22.56 -20.61 18.70
C ASN A 452 22.40 -21.18 20.12
N HIS A 453 21.21 -21.71 20.44
CA HIS A 453 20.93 -22.39 21.70
C HIS A 453 21.27 -23.89 21.70
N GLY A 454 21.92 -24.39 20.64
CA GLY A 454 22.25 -25.81 20.51
C GLY A 454 21.03 -26.71 20.26
N ILE A 455 19.90 -26.14 19.83
CA ILE A 455 18.72 -26.88 19.38
C ILE A 455 18.96 -27.29 17.93
N GLU A 456 18.81 -28.58 17.65
CA GLU A 456 18.91 -29.10 16.29
C GLU A 456 17.77 -28.52 15.45
N VAL A 457 18.05 -28.08 14.22
CA VAL A 457 17.03 -27.59 13.29
C VAL A 457 16.96 -28.50 12.09
N ARG A 458 15.76 -29.01 11.80
CA ARG A 458 15.50 -29.89 10.66
C ARG A 458 14.37 -29.32 9.81
N GLU A 459 14.73 -28.87 8.62
CA GLU A 459 13.77 -28.58 7.57
C GLU A 459 13.36 -29.90 6.88
N CYS A 460 12.11 -30.31 7.04
CA CYS A 460 11.61 -31.58 6.50
C CYS A 460 10.10 -31.57 6.28
N ASP A 461 9.58 -32.63 5.67
CA ASP A 461 8.14 -32.83 5.59
C ASP A 461 7.62 -33.19 6.98
N VAL A 462 6.82 -32.29 7.55
CA VAL A 462 6.24 -32.47 8.89
C VAL A 462 4.82 -33.00 8.72
N THR A 463 4.46 -34.01 9.51
CA THR A 463 3.15 -34.69 9.41
C THR A 463 2.20 -34.31 10.54
N LEU A 464 0.94 -34.76 10.44
CA LEU A 464 -0.02 -34.68 11.54
C LEU A 464 0.45 -35.45 12.79
N GLU A 465 1.19 -36.54 12.61
CA GLU A 465 1.77 -37.31 13.73
C GLU A 465 2.86 -36.53 14.45
N ASP A 466 3.70 -35.81 13.70
CA ASP A 466 4.67 -34.88 14.28
C ASP A 466 3.98 -33.77 15.08
N LEU A 467 2.88 -33.24 14.56
CA LEU A 467 2.05 -32.27 15.26
C LEU A 467 1.49 -32.83 16.58
N ALA A 468 1.01 -34.07 16.58
CA ALA A 468 0.46 -34.72 17.77
C ALA A 468 1.52 -35.03 18.83
N THR A 469 2.75 -35.31 18.39
CA THR A 469 3.88 -35.69 19.26
C THR A 469 4.80 -34.53 19.64
N ALA A 470 4.67 -33.36 19.03
CA ALA A 470 5.45 -32.17 19.37
C ALA A 470 5.20 -31.75 20.81
N ASP A 471 6.23 -31.34 21.54
CA ASP A 471 6.11 -30.77 22.89
C ASP A 471 5.54 -29.35 22.83
N GLU A 472 6.04 -28.54 21.89
CA GLU A 472 5.51 -27.21 21.56
C GLU A 472 5.19 -27.12 20.08
N ILE A 473 4.15 -26.36 19.77
CA ILE A 473 3.81 -25.95 18.40
C ILE A 473 3.77 -24.44 18.40
N LEU A 474 4.52 -23.80 17.50
CA LEU A 474 4.67 -22.36 17.47
C LEU A 474 4.26 -21.81 16.09
N MET A 475 3.51 -20.71 16.08
CA MET A 475 3.32 -19.89 14.89
C MET A 475 4.29 -18.71 14.90
N THR A 476 4.85 -18.40 13.73
CA THR A 476 5.87 -17.36 13.56
C THR A 476 5.59 -16.46 12.35
N GLY A 477 5.66 -15.14 12.56
CA GLY A 477 5.50 -14.15 11.51
C GLY A 477 5.66 -12.71 11.99
N THR A 478 6.03 -11.80 11.11
CA THR A 478 6.40 -10.41 11.45
C THR A 478 5.39 -9.65 12.32
N ALA A 479 4.09 -9.87 12.10
CA ALA A 479 3.06 -9.15 12.85
C ALA A 479 2.76 -9.78 14.23
N MET A 480 2.98 -11.08 14.38
CA MET A 480 2.70 -11.83 15.62
C MET A 480 3.96 -12.14 16.44
N ASN A 481 5.16 -12.00 15.86
CA ASN A 481 6.41 -12.58 16.34
C ASN A 481 6.27 -14.09 16.50
N VAL A 482 6.41 -14.61 17.73
CA VAL A 482 6.22 -16.03 18.07
C VAL A 482 5.01 -16.16 18.99
N ARG A 483 4.16 -17.15 18.71
CA ARG A 483 2.99 -17.53 19.51
C ARG A 483 2.94 -19.05 19.64
N GLY A 484 2.55 -19.54 20.81
CA GLY A 484 2.30 -20.96 20.98
C GLY A 484 0.93 -21.34 20.41
N ILE A 485 0.73 -22.61 20.09
CA ILE A 485 -0.57 -23.17 19.76
C ILE A 485 -0.99 -24.08 20.91
N GLY A 486 -2.06 -23.69 21.58
CA GLY A 486 -2.61 -24.43 22.72
C GLY A 486 -3.59 -25.51 22.30
N GLU A 487 -4.38 -25.26 21.26
CA GLU A 487 -5.39 -26.19 20.78
C GLU A 487 -5.39 -26.25 19.25
N VAL A 488 -5.39 -27.46 18.70
CA VAL A 488 -5.57 -27.73 17.26
C VAL A 488 -6.84 -28.56 17.10
N LYS A 489 -7.79 -28.08 16.30
CA LYS A 489 -9.06 -28.77 16.00
C LYS A 489 -9.11 -29.17 14.54
N LYS A 490 -9.67 -30.32 14.19
CA LYS A 490 -10.03 -30.60 12.79
C LYS A 490 -11.05 -29.58 12.29
N THR A 491 -11.15 -29.44 10.97
CA THR A 491 -12.27 -28.74 10.34
C THR A 491 -13.60 -29.29 10.84
N GLY A 492 -14.52 -28.39 11.18
CA GLY A 492 -15.89 -28.70 11.55
C GLY A 492 -16.84 -28.69 10.34
N VAL A 493 -18.13 -28.73 10.61
CA VAL A 493 -19.16 -28.65 9.56
C VAL A 493 -19.52 -27.18 9.34
N VAL A 494 -19.23 -26.67 8.14
CA VAL A 494 -19.59 -25.31 7.72
C VAL A 494 -20.72 -25.39 6.69
N VAL A 495 -21.83 -24.69 6.95
CA VAL A 495 -22.96 -24.56 6.03
C VAL A 495 -23.21 -23.06 5.80
N ASP A 496 -23.25 -22.65 4.53
CA ASP A 496 -23.47 -21.25 4.11
C ASP A 496 -22.55 -20.24 4.82
N GLY A 497 -21.28 -20.61 5.01
CA GLY A 497 -20.27 -19.77 5.65
C GLY A 497 -20.40 -19.63 7.17
N VAL A 498 -21.21 -20.47 7.81
CA VAL A 498 -21.41 -20.53 9.26
C VAL A 498 -20.97 -21.88 9.81
N LEU A 499 -20.17 -21.87 10.87
CA LEU A 499 -19.77 -23.09 11.59
C LEU A 499 -20.97 -23.65 12.37
N GLN A 500 -21.46 -24.82 11.98
CA GLN A 500 -22.59 -25.51 12.61
C GLN A 500 -22.15 -26.44 13.74
N SER A 501 -21.00 -27.09 13.57
CA SER A 501 -20.37 -27.93 14.59
C SER A 501 -18.86 -27.85 14.50
N GLU A 502 -18.20 -27.94 15.66
CA GLU A 502 -16.74 -27.98 15.73
C GLU A 502 -16.21 -29.37 15.34
N GLY A 503 -14.98 -29.40 14.83
CA GLY A 503 -14.26 -30.64 14.62
C GLY A 503 -13.64 -31.18 15.92
N GLU A 504 -13.16 -32.41 15.83
CA GLU A 504 -12.46 -33.08 16.93
C GLU A 504 -11.17 -32.36 17.31
N THR A 505 -10.81 -32.40 18.59
CA THR A 505 -9.51 -31.91 19.06
C THR A 505 -8.41 -32.89 18.64
N ILE A 506 -7.41 -32.40 17.92
CA ILE A 506 -6.19 -33.14 17.55
C ILE A 506 -5.15 -32.99 18.65
N VAL A 507 -4.91 -31.73 19.06
CA VAL A 507 -3.94 -31.38 20.12
C VAL A 507 -4.63 -30.48 21.12
N SER A 508 -4.44 -30.78 22.40
CA SER A 508 -4.77 -29.90 23.51
C SER A 508 -3.57 -29.86 24.45
N LYS A 509 -2.87 -28.74 24.47
CA LYS A 509 -1.86 -28.43 25.46
C LYS A 509 -2.59 -27.82 26.66
N ASN A 510 -2.64 -28.54 27.78
CA ASN A 510 -3.31 -28.11 29.02
C ASN A 510 -2.58 -26.94 29.74
N SER A 511 -1.78 -26.15 29.02
CA SER A 511 -1.05 -24.99 29.51
C SER A 511 -1.54 -23.75 28.79
N SER A 512 -1.91 -22.72 29.55
CA SER A 512 -2.15 -21.37 29.02
C SER A 512 -0.85 -20.62 28.70
N VAL A 513 0.31 -21.21 29.01
CA VAL A 513 1.63 -20.60 28.89
C VAL A 513 2.45 -21.36 27.84
N MET A 514 3.25 -20.60 27.09
CA MET A 514 4.20 -21.14 26.12
C MET A 514 5.24 -22.04 26.79
N GLY A 515 5.77 -23.02 26.06
CA GLY A 515 6.83 -23.88 26.58
C GLY A 515 8.18 -23.17 26.65
N ARG A 516 9.23 -23.94 26.97
CA ARG A 516 10.57 -23.41 27.25
C ARG A 516 11.18 -22.76 26.01
N VAL A 517 11.14 -23.44 24.87
CA VAL A 517 11.75 -22.97 23.62
C VAL A 517 10.96 -21.80 23.05
N GLY A 518 9.62 -21.85 23.09
CA GLY A 518 8.81 -20.71 22.67
C GLY A 518 9.05 -19.46 23.53
N THR A 519 9.15 -19.62 24.85
CA THR A 519 9.46 -18.51 25.78
C THR A 519 10.84 -17.93 25.51
N MET A 520 11.87 -18.79 25.38
CA MET A 520 13.23 -18.40 25.01
C MET A 520 13.25 -17.59 23.71
N LEU A 521 12.61 -18.06 22.65
CA LEU A 521 12.54 -17.34 21.36
C LEU A 521 11.87 -15.97 21.50
N LYS A 522 10.79 -15.87 22.28
CA LYS A 522 10.08 -14.62 22.52
C LYS A 522 10.96 -13.61 23.28
N GLU A 523 11.68 -14.06 24.29
CA GLU A 523 12.62 -13.24 25.07
C GLU A 523 13.80 -12.76 24.22
N ASP A 524 14.43 -13.64 23.45
CA ASP A 524 15.53 -13.28 22.58
C ASP A 524 15.11 -12.27 21.52
N LEU A 525 13.98 -12.51 20.83
CA LEU A 525 13.46 -11.56 19.84
C LEU A 525 13.13 -10.21 20.48
N ALA A 526 12.56 -10.18 21.69
CA ALA A 526 12.31 -8.94 22.40
C ALA A 526 13.62 -8.18 22.69
N LYS A 527 14.64 -8.88 23.23
CA LYS A 527 15.97 -8.31 23.52
C LYS A 527 16.67 -7.82 22.25
N ILE A 528 16.58 -8.56 21.14
CA ILE A 528 17.16 -8.17 19.85
C ILE A 528 16.47 -6.92 19.31
N MET A 529 15.13 -6.88 19.32
CA MET A 529 14.36 -5.72 18.85
C MET A 529 14.64 -4.46 19.69
N SER A 530 14.98 -4.61 20.97
CA SER A 530 15.46 -3.52 21.83
C SER A 530 16.97 -3.26 21.77
N ARG A 531 17.72 -4.04 21.00
CA ARG A 531 19.20 -4.00 20.94
C ARG A 531 19.87 -4.15 22.31
N THR A 532 19.30 -5.01 23.16
CA THR A 532 19.79 -5.31 24.51
C THR A 532 20.14 -6.78 24.69
N HIS A 533 20.29 -7.53 23.60
CA HIS A 533 20.72 -8.92 23.66
C HIS A 533 22.19 -9.00 24.12
N GLU A 534 22.51 -10.02 24.91
CA GLU A 534 23.85 -10.20 25.49
C GLU A 534 24.90 -10.55 24.42
N ASP A 535 24.51 -11.38 23.44
CA ASP A 535 25.27 -11.55 22.20
C ASP A 535 25.10 -10.33 21.29
N ALA A 536 26.20 -9.58 21.13
CA ALA A 536 26.24 -8.38 20.31
C ALA A 536 25.92 -8.63 18.84
N THR A 537 26.28 -9.81 18.30
CA THR A 537 26.06 -10.14 16.88
C THR A 537 24.58 -10.29 16.54
N LEU A 538 23.76 -10.72 17.50
CA LEU A 538 22.31 -10.78 17.35
C LEU A 538 21.66 -9.39 17.36
N ASN A 539 22.28 -8.40 18.02
CA ASN A 539 21.81 -7.02 17.95
C ASN A 539 22.03 -6.40 16.55
N ASP A 540 22.96 -6.92 15.74
CA ASP A 540 23.19 -6.47 14.36
C ASP A 540 22.06 -6.88 13.40
N TRP A 541 21.15 -7.76 13.82
CA TRP A 541 19.91 -8.03 13.09
C TRP A 541 19.02 -6.79 13.03
N MET A 542 19.21 -5.82 13.93
CA MET A 542 18.56 -4.51 13.86
C MET A 542 19.39 -3.60 12.95
N VAL A 543 18.98 -3.52 11.69
CA VAL A 543 19.65 -2.70 10.68
C VAL A 543 19.22 -1.25 10.85
N LYS A 544 20.18 -0.35 11.03
CA LYS A 544 19.94 1.09 11.14
C LYS A 544 19.42 1.63 9.80
N ILE A 545 18.33 2.38 9.86
CA ILE A 545 17.75 3.10 8.71
C ILE A 545 18.33 4.52 8.73
N GLY A 546 19.04 4.91 7.68
CA GLY A 546 19.74 6.19 7.60
C GLY A 546 20.13 6.55 6.18
#